data_AF-A0A932Z274-F1
#
_entry.id   AF-A0A932Z274-F1
#
_cell.length_a   1.000
_cell.length_b   1.000
_cell.length_c   1.000
_cell.angle_alpha   90.00
_cell.angle_beta   90.00
_cell.angle_gamma   90.00
#
_symmetry.space_group_name_H-M   'P 1'
#
loop_
_entity.id
_entity.type
_entity.pdbx_description
1 polymer ?
#
loop_
_entity_poly.entity_id
_entity_poly.type
_entity_poly.pdbx_seq_one_letter_code
_entity_poly.pdbx_strand_id
1 'polypeptide(L)' 'MNTAVKAIENVGVLLPVKYWGIFGLALMGLFLIGIDQGQTLSLLMGKVAYQQMFLHELFHDIRHAAGFACH' A
#
# COMPACT_ATOMS: atom_id res chain seq x y z
N MET A 1 -14.26 7.89 31.31
CA MET A 1 -13.69 7.90 29.95
C MET A 1 -13.45 6.46 29.52
N ASN A 2 -14.12 6.01 28.47
CA ASN A 2 -14.11 4.61 28.05
C ASN A 2 -12.72 4.24 27.53
N THR A 3 -12.31 2.99 27.69
CA THR A 3 -11.00 2.45 27.27
C THR A 3 -10.68 2.75 25.80
N ALA A 4 -11.70 2.79 24.93
CA ALA A 4 -11.56 3.18 23.53
C ALA A 4 -11.07 4.63 23.34
N VAL A 5 -11.54 5.57 24.16
CA VAL A 5 -11.14 6.99 24.08
C VAL A 5 -9.68 7.15 24.51
N LYS A 6 -9.25 6.45 25.57
CA LYS A 6 -7.84 6.42 25.98
C LYS A 6 -6.93 5.78 24.93
N ALA A 7 -7.41 4.78 24.17
CA ALA A 7 -6.63 4.18 23.10
C ALA A 7 -6.41 5.16 21.94
N ILE A 8 -7.44 5.90 21.54
CA ILE A 8 -7.37 6.91 20.47
C ILE A 8 -6.41 8.05 20.85
N GLU A 9 -6.47 8.54 22.10
CA GLU A 9 -5.54 9.58 22.58
C GLU A 9 -4.08 9.11 22.57
N ASN A 10 -3.81 7.85 22.92
CA ASN A 10 -2.46 7.28 22.90
C ASN A 10 -1.95 6.98 21.48
N VAL A 11 -2.83 6.74 20.51
CA VAL A 11 -2.44 6.61 19.09
C VAL A 11 -1.88 7.93 18.54
N GLY A 12 -2.43 9.07 18.98
CA GLY A 12 -1.88 10.39 18.67
C GLY A 12 -0.48 10.65 19.29
N VAL A 13 -0.11 9.89 20.33
CA VAL A 13 1.21 9.94 20.98
C VAL A 13 2.24 9.07 20.27
N LEU A 14 1.82 7.93 19.68
CA LEU A 14 2.70 7.00 18.96
C LEU A 14 3.29 7.57 17.66
N LEU A 15 2.49 8.34 16.92
CA LEU A 15 2.93 9.10 15.75
C LEU A 15 2.38 10.52 15.86
N PRO A 16 3.25 11.54 16.07
CA PRO A 16 2.83 12.93 16.05
C PRO A 16 1.97 13.23 14.83
N VAL A 17 0.89 14.01 15.00
CA VAL A 17 -0.13 14.31 13.96
C VAL A 17 0.50 14.68 12.61
N LYS A 18 1.63 15.39 12.62
CA LYS A 18 2.41 15.78 11.43
C LYS A 18 2.89 14.61 10.54
N TYR A 19 3.05 13.40 11.08
CA TYR A 19 3.55 12.24 10.34
C TYR A 19 2.45 11.36 9.75
N TRP A 20 1.18 11.61 10.06
CA TRP A 20 0.06 10.80 9.56
C TRP A 20 -0.06 10.83 8.03
N GLY A 21 0.27 11.96 7.40
CA GLY A 21 0.30 12.04 5.94
C GLY A 21 1.33 11.10 5.32
N ILE A 22 2.55 11.07 5.88
CA ILE A 22 3.62 10.17 5.41
C ILE A 22 3.26 8.72 5.69
N PHE A 23 2.69 8.44 6.86
CA PHE A 23 2.23 7.10 7.20
C PHE A 23 1.15 6.60 6.22
N GLY A 24 0.17 7.45 5.88
CA GLY A 24 -0.83 7.13 4.87
C GLY A 24 -0.24 6.85 3.48
N LEU A 25 0.75 7.66 3.05
CA LEU A 25 1.46 7.43 1.79
C LEU A 25 2.25 6.13 1.80
N ALA A 26 2.90 5.78 2.92
CA ALA A 26 3.62 4.53 3.07
C ALA A 26 2.68 3.31 2.96
N LEU A 27 1.52 3.38 3.62
CA LEU A 27 0.49 2.34 3.51
C LEU A 27 -0.05 2.21 2.08
N MET A 28 -0.30 3.33 1.41
CA MET A 28 -0.71 3.33 0.00
C MET A 28 0.36 2.70 -0.89
N GLY A 29 1.63 3.06 -0.70
CA GLY A 29 2.74 2.46 -1.45
C GLY A 29 2.85 0.94 -1.22
N LEU A 30 2.74 0.49 0.03
CA LEU A 30 2.72 -0.94 0.36
C LEU A 30 1.56 -1.67 -0.31
N PHE A 31 0.38 -1.06 -0.33
CA PHE A 31 -0.78 -1.60 -1.04
C PHE A 31 -0.50 -1.76 -2.54
N LEU A 32 -0.02 -0.70 -3.21
CA LEU A 32 0.23 -0.72 -4.66
C LEU A 32 1.31 -1.73 -5.07
N ILE A 33 2.35 -1.91 -4.26
CA ILE A 33 3.51 -2.75 -4.58
C ILE A 33 3.30 -4.22 -4.19
N GLY A 34 2.53 -4.48 -3.14
CA GLY A 34 2.42 -5.80 -2.52
C GLY A 34 1.05 -6.47 -2.64
N ILE A 35 -0.02 -5.69 -2.77
CA ILE A 35 -1.40 -6.17 -2.62
C ILE A 35 -2.23 -5.94 -3.89
N ASP A 36 -1.97 -4.86 -4.63
CA ASP A 36 -2.76 -4.51 -5.83
C ASP A 36 -2.65 -5.58 -6.92
N GLN A 37 -3.80 -6.12 -7.30
CA GLN A 37 -4.00 -7.11 -8.36
C GLN A 37 -4.39 -6.44 -9.68
N GLY A 38 -4.01 -5.18 -9.87
CA GLY A 38 -4.44 -4.36 -11.00
C GLY A 38 -5.75 -3.61 -10.75
N GLN A 39 -6.31 -3.58 -9.53
CA GLN A 39 -7.51 -2.79 -9.23
C GLN A 39 -7.25 -1.29 -9.43
N THR A 40 -6.11 -0.79 -8.98
CA THR A 40 -5.79 0.64 -9.07
C THR A 40 -5.70 1.09 -10.52
N LEU A 41 -4.94 0.36 -11.34
CA LEU A 41 -4.74 0.71 -12.74
C LEU A 41 -5.99 0.43 -13.60
N SER A 42 -6.92 -0.42 -13.14
CA SER A 42 -8.20 -0.66 -13.81
C SER A 42 -9.09 0.57 -13.91
N LEU A 43 -8.89 1.58 -13.05
CA LEU A 43 -9.61 2.86 -13.15
C LEU A 43 -9.29 3.62 -14.43
N LEU A 44 -8.10 3.39 -15.01
CA LEU A 44 -7.63 4.05 -16.22
C LEU A 44 -7.70 3.12 -17.45
N MET A 45 -7.36 1.84 -17.28
CA MET A 45 -7.23 0.89 -18.38
C MET A 45 -8.38 -0.13 -18.45
N GLY A 46 -9.30 -0.11 -17.48
CA GLY A 46 -10.40 -1.06 -17.41
C GLY A 46 -9.96 -2.48 -17.04
N LYS A 47 -10.76 -3.47 -17.46
CA LYS A 47 -10.63 -4.87 -17.04
C LYS A 47 -9.29 -5.50 -17.39
N VAL A 48 -8.63 -5.05 -18.47
CA VAL A 48 -7.35 -5.62 -18.89
C VAL A 48 -6.27 -5.47 -17.82
N ALA A 49 -6.27 -4.36 -17.07
CA ALA A 49 -5.29 -4.16 -16.00
C ALA A 49 -5.43 -5.16 -14.86
N TYR A 50 -6.67 -5.54 -14.53
CA TYR A 50 -6.95 -6.57 -13.54
C TYR A 50 -6.62 -7.97 -14.06
N GLN A 51 -7.04 -8.29 -15.29
CA GLN A 51 -6.80 -9.60 -15.89
C GLN A 51 -5.32 -9.93 -16.09
N GLN A 52 -4.52 -8.90 -16.41
CA GLN A 52 -3.09 -9.02 -16.64
C GLN A 52 -2.27 -8.66 -15.40
N MET A 53 -2.91 -8.32 -14.28
CA MET A 53 -2.24 -8.01 -13.02
C MET A 53 -1.09 -6.97 -13.20
N PHE A 54 -1.29 -5.95 -14.04
CA PHE A 54 -0.18 -5.15 -14.59
C PHE A 54 0.77 -4.57 -13.54
N LEU A 55 0.24 -4.02 -12.44
CA LEU A 55 1.09 -3.47 -11.37
C LEU A 55 1.82 -4.58 -10.62
N HIS A 56 1.18 -5.72 -10.36
CA HIS A 56 1.80 -6.87 -9.71
C HIS A 56 2.99 -7.38 -10.53
N GLU A 57 2.80 -7.61 -11.82
CA GLU A 57 3.85 -8.10 -12.71
C GLU A 57 4.97 -7.07 -12.89
N LEU A 58 4.64 -5.77 -12.99
CA LEU A 58 5.65 -4.71 -13.05
C LEU A 58 6.54 -4.71 -11.79
N PHE A 59 5.96 -4.79 -10.60
CA PHE A 59 6.74 -4.82 -9.37
C PHE A 59 7.48 -6.15 -9.16
N HIS A 60 6.93 -7.24 -9.66
CA HIS A 60 7.60 -8.52 -9.74
C HIS A 60 8.86 -8.43 -10.62
N ASP A 61 8.76 -7.83 -11.81
CA ASP A 61 9.90 -7.58 -12.70
C ASP A 61 10.95 -6.64 -12.09
N ILE A 62 10.52 -5.59 -11.38
CA ILE A 62 11.44 -4.69 -10.67
C ILE A 62 12.19 -5.45 -9.57
N ARG A 63 11.54 -6.38 -8.85
CA ARG A 63 12.23 -7.21 -7.84
C ARG A 63 13.27 -8.11 -8.47
N HIS A 64 12.95 -8.71 -9.62
CA HIS A 64 13.92 -9.47 -10.41
C HIS A 64 15.09 -8.60 -10.87
N ALA A 65 14.82 -7.42 -11.42
CA ALA A 65 15.85 -6.48 -11.87
C ALA A 65 16.75 -6.00 -10.72
N ALA A 66 16.20 -5.88 -9.51
CA ALA A 66 16.93 -5.55 -8.30
C ALA A 66 17.65 -6.76 -7.66
N GLY A 67 17.54 -7.96 -8.23
CA GLY A 67 18.20 -9.17 -7.75
C GLY A 67 17.57 -9.78 -6.49
N PHE A 68 16.35 -9.37 -6.13
CA PHE A 68 15.61 -10.02 -5.05
C PHE A 68 15.02 -11.34 -5.55
N ALA A 69 15.12 -12.39 -4.72
CA ALA A 69 14.51 -13.67 -5.03
C ALA A 69 12.97 -13.57 -5.03
N CYS A 70 12.34 -14.22 -6.01
CA CYS A 70 10.91 -14.55 -5.99
C CYS A 70 10.72 -16.07 -5.88
N HIS A 71 9.47 -16.50 -5.73
CA HIS A 71 9.07 -17.91 -5.62
C HIS A 71 9.43 -18.74 -6.86
#